data_AF-A0A3N5LBX5-F1
#
_entry.id   AF-A0A3N5LBX5-F1
#
_cell.length_a   1.000
_cell.length_b   1.000
_cell.length_c   1.000
_cell.angle_alpha   90.00
_cell.angle_beta   90.00
_cell.angle_gamma   90.00
#
_symmetry.space_group_name_H-M   'P 1'
#
loop_
_entity.id
_entity.type
_entity.pdbx_description
1 polymer ?
#
loop_
_entity_poly.entity_id
_entity_poly.type
_entity_poly.pdbx_seq_one_letter_code
_entity_poly.pdbx_strand_id
1 'polypeptide(L)' 'RADDDIFVISSEGVIIRQPVGDISRQKRESTGVRVMNLESGAELSAVALVPYEDEEASG' A
#
# COMPACT_ATOMS: atom_id res chain seq x y z
N ARG A 1 -1.90 -9.69 5.64
CA ARG A 1 -0.95 -10.18 6.67
C ARG A 1 0.11 -9.11 6.87
N ALA A 2 0.90 -9.18 7.94
CA ALA A 2 1.95 -8.16 8.16
C ALA A 2 3.04 -8.23 7.08
N ASP A 3 3.23 -9.42 6.52
CA ASP A 3 4.24 -9.73 5.51
C ASP A 3 3.75 -9.37 4.09
N ASP A 4 2.44 -9.15 3.91
CA ASP A 4 1.87 -8.73 2.63
C ASP A 4 2.31 -7.29 2.30
N ASP A 5 2.22 -6.96 1.02
CA ASP A 5 2.37 -5.59 0.54
C ASP A 5 1.07 -5.03 0.02
N ILE A 6 1.02 -3.70 -0.06
CA ILE A 6 0.08 -3.00 -0.91
C ILE A 6 0.83 -2.19 -1.96
N PHE A 7 0.34 -2.23 -3.19
CA PHE A 7 0.70 -1.26 -4.21
C PHE A 7 -0.31 -0.12 -4.19
N VAL A 8 0.21 1.10 -4.18
CA VAL A 8 -0.59 2.32 -4.21
C VAL A 8 -0.22 3.09 -5.46
N ILE A 9 -1.23 3.46 -6.25
CA ILE A 9 -1.05 4.04 -7.58
C ILE A 9 -1.72 5.42 -7.59
N SER A 10 -1.00 6.44 -8.04
CA SER A 10 -1.56 7.78 -8.27
C SER A 10 -2.16 7.90 -9.68
N SER A 11 -3.02 8.90 -9.87
CA SER A 11 -3.55 9.32 -11.18
C SER A 11 -2.45 9.74 -12.18
N GLU A 12 -1.28 10.11 -11.68
CA GLU A 12 -0.10 10.46 -12.50
C GLU A 12 0.75 9.24 -12.88
N GLY A 13 0.36 8.04 -12.45
CA GLY A 13 1.07 6.79 -12.76
C GLY A 13 2.25 6.49 -11.82
N VAL A 14 2.37 7.21 -10.70
CA VAL A 14 3.36 6.89 -9.66
C VAL A 14 2.88 5.67 -8.88
N ILE A 15 3.73 4.65 -8.78
CA ILE A 15 3.44 3.41 -8.07
C ILE A 15 4.45 3.24 -6.93
N ILE A 16 3.96 3.00 -5.72
CA ILE A 16 4.80 2.63 -4.58
C ILE A 16 4.39 1.27 -4.03
N ARG A 17 5.36 0.50 -3.55
CA ARG A 17 5.16 -0.71 -2.75
C ARG A 17 5.28 -0.33 -1.27
N GLN A 18 4.27 -0.68 -0.48
CA GLN A 18 4.26 -0.43 0.96
C GLN A 18 4.03 -1.75 1.72
N PRO A 19 5.00 -2.19 2.54
CA PRO A 19 4.80 -3.30 3.45
C PRO A 19 3.65 -3.02 4.42
N VAL A 20 2.71 -3.95 4.55
CA VAL A 20 1.57 -3.80 5.46
C VAL A 20 2.05 -3.72 6.91
N GLY A 21 3.13 -4.43 7.26
CA GLY A 21 3.75 -4.42 8.58
C GLY A 21 4.24 -3.03 9.03
N ASP A 22 4.61 -2.16 8.10
CA ASP A 22 5.11 -0.81 8.39
C ASP A 22 3.98 0.22 8.57
N ILE A 23 2.75 -0.14 8.20
CA ILE A 23 1.59 0.74 8.38
C ILE A 23 1.15 0.70 9.85
N SER A 24 1.19 1.87 10.49
CA SER A 24 0.75 2.03 11.88
C SER A 24 -0.66 1.50 12.09
N ARG A 25 -0.83 0.59 13.06
CA ARG A 25 -2.15 0.09 13.45
C ARG A 25 -2.94 1.20 14.14
N GLN A 26 -4.10 1.52 13.59
CA GLN A 26 -4.99 2.56 14.11
C GLN A 26 -6.31 1.98 14.60
N LYS A 27 -6.96 2.67 15.54
CA LYS A 27 -8.33 2.34 15.97
C LYS A 27 -9.32 2.77 14.89
N ARG A 28 -10.54 2.23 14.94
CA ARG A 28 -11.60 2.54 13.96
C ARG A 28 -12.04 4.01 13.99
N GLU A 29 -11.91 4.68 15.13
CA GLU A 29 -12.28 6.08 15.31
C GLU A 29 -11.19 7.07 14.86
N SER A 30 -10.08 6.58 14.30
CA SER A 30 -8.94 7.38 13.85
C SER A 30 -9.09 7.85 12.40
N THR A 31 -8.33 8.89 12.02
CA THR A 31 -8.29 9.44 10.64
C THR A 31 -7.43 8.64 9.66
N GLY A 32 -6.77 7.58 10.14
CA GLY A 32 -5.80 6.82 9.35
C GLY A 32 -4.42 7.49 9.29
N VAL A 33 -3.53 6.91 8.48
CA VAL A 33 -2.17 7.41 8.25
C VAL A 33 -1.95 7.69 6.77
N ARG A 34 -1.03 8.61 6.47
CA ARG A 34 -0.64 8.92 5.09
C ARG A 34 0.38 7.89 4.61
N VAL A 35 0.04 7.16 3.54
CA VAL A 35 0.91 6.16 2.92
C VAL A 35 1.70 6.73 1.73
N MET A 36 1.14 7.71 1.01
CA MET A 36 1.76 8.36 -0.14
C MET A 36 1.64 9.89 0.01
N ASN A 37 2.69 10.62 -0.35
CA ASN A 37 2.59 12.06 -0.61
C ASN A 37 2.21 12.27 -2.07
N LEU A 38 1.11 12.97 -2.30
CA LEU A 38 0.61 13.30 -3.63
C LEU A 38 1.04 14.72 -4.00
N GLU A 39 1.33 14.94 -5.29
CA GLU A 39 1.52 16.28 -5.81
C GLU A 39 0.19 17.06 -5.85
N SER A 40 0.27 18.37 -6.05
CA SER A 40 -0.93 19.21 -6.07
C SER A 40 -1.82 18.85 -7.26
N GLY A 41 -3.08 18.51 -6.99
CA GLY A 41 -4.04 18.09 -8.01
C GLY A 41 -3.98 16.60 -8.34
N ALA A 42 -3.02 15.86 -7.79
CA ALA A 42 -2.96 14.42 -7.93
C ALA A 42 -3.86 13.72 -6.89
N GLU A 43 -4.48 12.63 -7.32
CA GLU A 43 -5.30 11.74 -6.48
C GLU A 43 -4.81 10.29 -6.55
N LEU A 44 -5.23 9.47 -5.59
CA LEU A 44 -5.04 8.02 -5.65
C LEU A 44 -6.00 7.42 -6.68
N SER A 45 -5.47 6.67 -7.64
CA SER A 45 -6.26 6.03 -8.69
C SER A 45 -6.59 4.59 -8.36
N ALA A 46 -5.67 3.86 -7.71
CA ALA A 46 -5.87 2.45 -7.38
C ALA A 46 -5.02 1.99 -6.19
N VAL A 47 -5.49 0.93 -5.53
CA VAL A 47 -4.77 0.18 -4.51
C VAL A 47 -4.92 -1.31 -4.80
N ALA A 48 -3.82 -2.06 -4.73
CA ALA A 48 -3.81 -3.50 -4.90
C ALA A 48 -3.13 -4.16 -3.68
N LEU A 49 -3.76 -5.20 -3.12
CA LEU A 49 -3.15 -6.05 -2.10
C LEU A 49 -2.32 -7.12 -2.81
N VAL A 50 -1.10 -7.31 -2.35
CA VAL A 50 -0.20 -8.36 -2.83
C VAL A 50 0.13 -9.25 -1.65
N PRO A 51 -0.45 -10.46 -1.60
CA PRO A 51 -0.10 -11.44 -0.59
C PRO A 51 1.39 -11.73 -0.67
N TYR A 52 2.03 -11.90 0.48
CA TYR A 52 3.36 -12.48 0.51
C TYR A 52 3.26 -13.94 0.05
N GLU A 53 3.91 -14.26 -1.07
CA GLU A 53 4.13 -15.64 -1.51
C GLU A 53 5.57 -16.00 -1.14
N ASP A 54 5.74 -17.02 -0.29
CA ASP A 54 7.06 -17.65 -0.12
C ASP A 54 7.50 -18.16 -1.49
N GLU A 55 8.66 -17.69 -1.95
CA GLU A 55 9.28 -18.10 -3.22
C GLU A 55 9.83 -19.53 -3.09
N GLU A 56 8.94 -20.50 -2.87
CA GLU A 56 9.16 -21.95 -2.91
C GLU A 56 7.96 -22.67 -3.55
N ALA A 57 7.45 -22.13 -4.67
CA ALA A 57 6.47 -22.82 -5.51
C ALA A 57 6.57 -22.39 -6.98
N SER A 58 7.77 -22.41 -7.54
CA SER A 58 7.95 -22.48 -9.00
C SER A 58 9.18 -23.34 -9.32
N GLY A 59 9.00 -24.65 -9.10
CA GLY A 59 9.73 -25.72 -9.78
C GLY A 59 8.81 -26.40 -10.78
#